data_AF-A0A914MKX8-F1
#
_entry.id   AF-A0A914MKX8-F1
#
_cell.length_a   1.000
_cell.length_b   1.000
_cell.length_c   1.000
_cell.angle_alpha   90.00
_cell.angle_beta   90.00
_cell.angle_gamma   90.00
#
_symmetry.space_group_name_H-M   'P 1'
#
loop_
_entity.id
_entity.type
_entity.pdbx_description
1 polymer ?
#
loop_
_entity_poly.entity_id
_entity_poly.type
_entity_poly.pdbx_seq_one_letter_code
_entity_poly.pdbx_strand_id
1 'polypeptide(L)'
;MEGTSTNSFVTENGISGLLAALDEGGTGPLVEAIELGDLEQMQHWYLLLSKVSVDELLDAVEGNNLSVDDLYGIFRAVHLLMQWEHTQSNELKEIVEREIASAAEQEQKWETERETLQDELNSLREQKNTFSSSSINVNNLHEAFRAEIDALAEENLQLKRKSNELEKELNEQRERANNLDIKALGIERERALLANNQIQLEENIRELHRRMNTRSESIQRDQKWETSKLKQRDEQALILSEQVRELAAQNDELRAEADRLSQALEQATELVKENATKFAEFDVQLSEAEHQLETMGTDNKELRELIENKELEAKRKVDAAELDNRQLAEVLQSKDALIERLRNQIQNQKLEIEQFRLSTEILATEPDIHQKELELENLRQELIAATETAKRLFGNEIAEDIEEENNNNLVVTDNTNAELRIRLIQMDQEIARSEKKYLEEQRHQVELEELLQQKELDAVRLMTDCQRYRKIAFGDRDLEMKKIERQLNFRDKQIQKLRKKCSELYLEVERLTEKRESFEKEKKIISEEDSKTIKIKEEEREEFKLKEEEKEILKEERKEEEEKEYVDEWLEDDQKEEEKEIEFVKIEVERPKQLKRKRLSKDKIIEEATTISALSTELGLLIGVKLLK
;
A
#
# COMPACT_ATOMS: atom_id res chain seq x y z
N MET A 1 -37.84 8.53 -163.92
CA MET A 1 -37.27 7.56 -164.88
C MET A 1 -37.81 7.92 -166.25
N GLU A 2 -36.94 8.33 -167.17
CA GLU A 2 -37.27 8.26 -168.58
C GLU A 2 -37.20 6.80 -169.03
N GLY A 3 -38.18 6.44 -169.85
CA GLY A 3 -38.24 5.25 -170.66
C GLY A 3 -39.60 5.27 -171.33
N THR A 4 -39.66 5.66 -172.60
CA THR A 4 -39.60 4.70 -173.72
C THR A 4 -40.04 5.36 -175.01
N SER A 5 -39.31 5.02 -176.06
CA SER A 5 -39.67 4.94 -177.49
C SER A 5 -41.18 4.84 -177.80
N THR A 6 -41.60 5.39 -178.94
CA THR A 6 -41.68 4.62 -180.22
C THR A 6 -42.32 5.39 -181.37
N ASN A 7 -41.78 5.11 -182.56
CA ASN A 7 -42.44 4.91 -183.87
C ASN A 7 -43.25 6.03 -184.56
N SER A 8 -42.73 6.42 -185.73
CA SER A 8 -43.47 6.99 -186.86
C SER A 8 -43.70 5.93 -187.95
N PHE A 9 -44.95 5.69 -188.35
CA PHE A 9 -45.32 5.03 -189.61
C PHE A 9 -46.18 6.01 -190.41
N VAL A 10 -45.82 6.23 -191.68
CA VAL A 10 -46.44 7.19 -192.60
C VAL A 10 -47.54 6.51 -193.42
N THR A 11 -48.77 6.97 -193.14
CA THR A 11 -49.96 7.21 -193.99
C THR A 11 -50.18 6.44 -195.31
N GLU A 12 -51.20 5.58 -195.29
CA GLU A 12 -52.17 5.44 -196.39
C GLU A 12 -53.15 6.64 -196.36
N ASN A 13 -53.67 7.07 -197.52
CA ASN A 13 -54.52 8.26 -197.69
C ASN A 13 -55.73 8.27 -196.74
N GLY A 14 -55.85 9.31 -195.91
CA GLY A 14 -56.86 9.42 -194.83
C GLY A 14 -58.31 9.42 -195.31
N ILE A 15 -58.59 9.99 -196.49
CA ILE A 15 -59.95 10.00 -197.08
C ILE A 15 -60.43 8.58 -197.40
N SER A 16 -59.54 7.70 -197.85
CA SER A 16 -59.90 6.33 -198.23
C SER A 16 -60.33 5.51 -197.02
N GLY A 17 -59.70 5.73 -195.86
CA GLY A 17 -60.10 5.11 -194.60
C GLY A 17 -61.45 5.65 -194.09
N LEU A 18 -61.71 6.95 -194.27
CA LEU A 18 -62.97 7.57 -193.89
C LEU A 18 -64.14 7.07 -194.76
N LEU A 19 -63.94 7.01 -196.09
CA LEU A 19 -64.94 6.50 -197.03
C LEU A 19 -65.26 5.02 -196.80
N ALA A 20 -64.25 4.20 -196.49
CA ALA A 20 -64.46 2.79 -196.16
C ALA A 20 -65.29 2.61 -194.87
N ALA A 21 -65.04 3.43 -193.85
CA ALA A 21 -65.81 3.41 -192.61
C ALA A 21 -67.25 3.93 -192.80
N LEU A 22 -67.47 4.84 -193.76
CA LEU A 22 -68.79 5.34 -194.14
C LEU A 22 -69.59 4.33 -194.98
N ASP A 23 -68.93 3.51 -195.81
CA ASP A 23 -69.60 2.44 -196.57
C ASP A 23 -70.10 1.28 -195.69
N GLU A 24 -69.48 1.05 -194.53
CA GLU A 24 -69.86 -0.01 -193.59
C GLU A 24 -71.07 0.33 -192.70
N GLY A 25 -71.60 1.56 -192.75
CA GLY A 25 -72.78 1.92 -191.95
C GLY A 25 -73.19 3.40 -191.90
N GLY A 26 -72.64 4.26 -192.75
CA GLY A 26 -72.84 5.70 -192.74
C GLY A 26 -72.28 6.37 -191.48
N THR A 27 -72.76 7.58 -191.18
CA THR A 27 -72.38 8.33 -189.95
C THR A 27 -73.10 7.89 -188.68
N GLY A 28 -74.00 6.90 -188.77
CA GLY A 28 -74.79 6.36 -187.64
C GLY A 28 -73.94 5.81 -186.49
N PRO A 29 -72.93 4.95 -186.75
CA PRO A 29 -72.09 4.35 -185.70
C PRO A 29 -71.33 5.41 -184.87
N LEU A 30 -70.95 6.53 -185.49
CA LEU A 30 -70.25 7.61 -184.81
C LEU A 30 -71.17 8.42 -183.89
N VAL A 31 -72.37 8.77 -184.35
CA VAL A 31 -73.35 9.48 -183.52
C VAL A 31 -73.81 8.59 -182.36
N GLU A 32 -74.00 7.30 -182.61
CA GLU A 32 -74.41 6.32 -181.59
C GLU A 32 -73.29 6.05 -180.57
N ALA A 33 -72.02 5.95 -180.98
CA ALA A 33 -70.88 5.84 -180.08
C ALA A 33 -70.75 7.03 -179.12
N ILE A 34 -71.05 8.23 -179.63
CA ILE A 34 -71.05 9.46 -178.84
C ILE A 34 -72.24 9.51 -177.87
N GLU A 35 -73.44 9.10 -178.31
CA GLU A 35 -74.62 9.04 -177.44
C GLU A 35 -74.51 7.93 -176.36
N LEU A 36 -73.81 6.82 -176.67
CA LEU A 36 -73.57 5.70 -175.75
C LEU A 36 -72.34 5.87 -174.86
N GLY A 37 -71.49 6.89 -175.11
CA GLY A 37 -70.31 7.15 -174.29
C GLY A 37 -69.18 6.12 -174.47
N ASP A 38 -69.09 5.47 -175.63
CA ASP A 38 -68.05 4.47 -175.89
C ASP A 38 -66.71 5.15 -176.23
N LEU A 39 -65.81 5.18 -175.25
CA LEU A 39 -64.52 5.88 -175.32
C LEU A 39 -63.61 5.33 -176.43
N GLU A 40 -63.63 4.01 -176.66
CA GLU A 40 -62.77 3.38 -177.67
C GLU A 40 -63.23 3.71 -179.09
N GLN A 41 -64.55 3.70 -179.31
CA GLN A 41 -65.13 4.11 -180.60
C GLN A 41 -64.99 5.62 -180.84
N MET A 42 -65.18 6.48 -179.83
CA MET A 42 -64.96 7.92 -179.97
C MET A 42 -63.50 8.26 -180.29
N GLN A 43 -62.54 7.59 -179.63
CA GLN A 43 -61.12 7.76 -179.96
C GLN A 43 -60.79 7.28 -181.37
N HIS A 44 -61.36 6.15 -181.80
CA HIS A 44 -61.18 5.62 -183.16
C HIS A 44 -61.65 6.63 -184.22
N TRP A 45 -62.86 7.19 -184.06
CA TRP A 45 -63.40 8.19 -184.97
C TRP A 45 -62.68 9.55 -184.89
N TYR A 46 -62.22 9.98 -183.71
CA TYR A 46 -61.37 11.17 -183.57
C TYR A 46 -60.06 11.02 -184.34
N LEU A 47 -59.44 9.85 -184.28
CA LEU A 47 -58.22 9.54 -185.03
C LEU A 47 -58.44 9.46 -186.55
N LEU A 48 -59.63 9.04 -186.98
CA LEU A 48 -60.02 9.04 -188.39
C LEU A 48 -60.32 10.45 -188.91
N LEU A 49 -61.10 11.24 -188.18
CA LEU A 49 -61.48 12.61 -188.56
C LEU A 49 -60.33 13.60 -188.47
N SER A 50 -59.42 13.46 -187.50
CA SER A 50 -58.22 14.32 -187.41
C SER A 50 -57.24 14.14 -188.58
N LYS A 51 -57.35 13.02 -189.32
CA LYS A 51 -56.52 12.73 -190.49
C LYS A 51 -57.10 13.23 -191.81
N VAL A 52 -58.31 13.78 -191.81
CA VAL A 52 -59.00 14.24 -193.02
C VAL A 52 -59.17 15.76 -192.94
N SER A 53 -58.73 16.47 -193.97
CA SER A 53 -58.90 17.92 -194.03
C SER A 53 -60.30 18.31 -194.53
N VAL A 54 -60.75 19.51 -194.17
CA VAL A 54 -62.06 20.04 -194.60
C VAL A 54 -62.11 20.20 -196.12
N ASP A 55 -60.98 20.56 -196.75
CA ASP A 55 -60.87 20.70 -198.21
C ASP A 55 -61.01 19.34 -198.92
N GLU A 56 -60.41 18.29 -198.37
CA GLU A 56 -60.51 16.91 -198.88
C GLU A 56 -61.94 16.33 -198.77
N LEU A 57 -62.70 16.72 -197.74
CA LEU A 57 -64.11 16.36 -197.58
C LEU A 57 -65.02 17.10 -198.56
N LEU A 58 -64.70 18.37 -198.87
CA LEU A 58 -65.44 19.17 -199.85
C LEU A 58 -65.18 18.67 -201.28
N ASP A 59 -63.95 18.32 -201.63
CA ASP A 59 -63.58 17.72 -202.92
C ASP A 59 -64.31 16.38 -203.15
N ALA A 60 -64.51 15.58 -202.10
CA ALA A 60 -65.23 14.30 -202.16
C ALA A 60 -66.74 14.48 -202.41
N VAL A 61 -67.34 15.58 -201.93
CA VAL A 61 -68.75 15.94 -202.18
C VAL A 61 -68.93 16.48 -203.60
N GLU A 62 -68.03 17.34 -204.08
CA GLU A 62 -68.05 17.82 -205.48
C GLU A 62 -67.81 16.69 -206.49
N GLY A 63 -67.04 15.67 -206.11
CA GLY A 63 -66.78 14.45 -206.90
C GLY A 63 -67.88 13.38 -206.88
N ASN A 64 -69.04 13.63 -206.26
CA ASN A 64 -70.15 12.67 -206.08
C ASN A 64 -69.79 11.41 -205.27
N ASN A 65 -68.66 11.40 -204.56
CA ASN A 65 -68.21 10.25 -203.78
C ASN A 65 -68.70 10.28 -202.32
N LEU A 66 -69.33 11.38 -201.89
CA LEU A 66 -69.85 11.55 -200.53
C LEU A 66 -71.22 12.26 -200.55
N SER A 67 -72.18 11.71 -199.80
CA SER A 67 -73.50 12.33 -199.64
C SER A 67 -73.43 13.55 -198.72
N VAL A 68 -74.24 14.57 -198.99
CA VAL A 68 -74.35 15.78 -198.14
C VAL A 68 -74.82 15.44 -196.71
N ASP A 69 -75.63 14.39 -196.55
CA ASP A 69 -76.09 13.93 -195.24
C ASP A 69 -74.94 13.35 -194.39
N ASP A 70 -73.99 12.65 -195.02
CA ASP A 70 -72.80 12.13 -194.33
C ASP A 70 -71.84 13.25 -193.92
N LEU A 71 -71.71 14.30 -194.74
CA LEU A 71 -70.95 15.49 -194.36
C LEU A 71 -71.54 16.16 -193.10
N TYR A 72 -72.87 16.30 -193.04
CA TYR A 72 -73.53 16.87 -191.86
C TYR A 72 -73.37 15.99 -190.62
N GLY A 73 -73.45 14.66 -190.78
CA GLY A 73 -73.18 13.70 -189.71
C GLY A 73 -71.76 13.82 -189.15
N ILE A 74 -70.77 14.03 -190.01
CA ILE A 74 -69.37 14.28 -189.61
C ILE A 74 -69.25 15.57 -188.81
N PHE A 75 -69.82 16.69 -189.29
CA PHE A 75 -69.76 17.96 -188.55
C PHE A 75 -70.44 17.87 -187.16
N ARG A 76 -71.57 17.18 -187.08
CA ARG A 76 -72.26 16.93 -185.81
C ARG A 76 -71.39 16.12 -184.85
N ALA A 77 -70.71 15.09 -185.35
CA ALA A 77 -69.81 14.28 -184.55
C ALA A 77 -68.61 15.06 -184.03
N VAL A 78 -67.97 15.87 -184.88
CA VAL A 78 -66.87 16.77 -184.47
C VAL A 78 -67.31 17.72 -183.36
N HIS A 79 -68.52 18.29 -183.47
CA HIS A 79 -69.04 19.20 -182.44
C HIS A 79 -69.21 18.51 -181.08
N LEU A 80 -69.74 17.29 -181.06
CA LEU A 80 -69.91 16.54 -179.83
C LEU A 80 -68.56 16.09 -179.23
N LEU A 81 -67.59 15.72 -180.06
CA LEU A 81 -66.24 15.40 -179.63
C LEU A 81 -65.55 16.59 -178.96
N MET A 82 -65.71 17.81 -179.52
CA MET A 82 -65.22 19.04 -178.90
C MET A 82 -65.90 19.32 -177.55
N GLN A 83 -67.20 19.07 -177.41
CA GLN A 83 -67.90 19.25 -176.13
C GLN A 83 -67.36 18.28 -175.08
N TRP A 84 -67.13 17.01 -175.45
CA TRP A 84 -66.55 16.01 -174.57
C TRP A 84 -65.14 16.39 -174.10
N GLU A 85 -64.24 16.78 -175.01
CA GLU A 85 -62.89 17.23 -174.64
C GLU A 85 -62.92 18.43 -173.69
N HIS A 86 -63.83 19.38 -173.92
CA HIS A 86 -63.96 20.53 -173.03
C HIS A 86 -64.41 20.13 -171.61
N THR A 87 -65.38 19.21 -171.49
CA THR A 87 -65.82 18.71 -170.19
C THR A 87 -64.72 17.96 -169.44
N GLN A 88 -63.99 17.08 -170.12
CA GLN A 88 -62.87 16.34 -169.52
C GLN A 88 -61.71 17.26 -169.11
N SER A 89 -61.40 18.28 -169.91
CA SER A 89 -60.39 19.27 -169.55
C SER A 89 -60.77 20.07 -168.30
N ASN A 90 -62.05 20.42 -168.16
CA ASN A 90 -62.56 21.10 -166.97
C ASN A 90 -62.53 20.21 -165.73
N GLU A 91 -62.92 18.94 -165.84
CA GLU A 91 -62.86 17.98 -164.72
C GLU A 91 -61.42 17.77 -164.24
N LEU A 92 -60.46 17.60 -165.16
CA LEU A 92 -59.04 17.51 -164.82
C LEU A 92 -58.52 18.79 -164.18
N LYS A 93 -58.91 19.96 -164.68
CA LYS A 93 -58.56 21.24 -164.06
C LYS A 93 -59.09 21.36 -162.65
N GLU A 94 -60.34 20.97 -162.41
CA GLU A 94 -60.95 21.03 -161.08
C GLU A 94 -60.27 20.06 -160.09
N ILE A 95 -59.87 18.87 -160.56
CA ILE A 95 -59.09 17.92 -159.76
C ILE A 95 -57.73 18.51 -159.39
N VAL A 96 -57.01 19.09 -160.36
CA VAL A 96 -55.71 19.71 -160.12
C VAL A 96 -55.82 20.91 -159.18
N GLU A 97 -56.84 21.75 -159.33
CA GLU A 97 -57.09 22.88 -158.42
C GLU A 97 -57.38 22.42 -156.98
N ARG A 98 -58.15 21.33 -156.80
CA ARG A 98 -58.39 20.72 -155.48
C ARG A 98 -57.12 20.12 -154.88
N GLU A 99 -56.29 19.45 -155.67
CA GLU A 99 -55.02 18.89 -155.19
C GLU A 99 -54.02 19.97 -154.80
N ILE A 100 -53.93 21.06 -155.57
CA ILE A 100 -53.09 22.22 -155.24
C ILE A 100 -53.56 22.86 -153.92
N ALA A 101 -54.87 23.05 -153.73
CA ALA A 101 -55.41 23.60 -152.50
C ALA A 101 -55.12 22.70 -151.28
N SER A 102 -55.34 21.39 -151.42
CA SER A 102 -55.04 20.40 -150.37
C SER A 102 -53.54 20.37 -150.01
N ALA A 103 -52.66 20.45 -151.01
CA ALA A 103 -51.21 20.51 -150.80
C ALA A 103 -50.78 21.80 -150.08
N ALA A 104 -51.35 22.95 -150.45
CA ALA A 104 -51.06 24.24 -149.81
C ALA A 104 -51.48 24.26 -148.33
N GLU A 105 -52.65 23.69 -147.99
CA GLU A 105 -53.09 23.56 -146.59
C GLU A 105 -52.15 22.67 -145.77
N GLN A 106 -51.63 21.59 -146.38
CA GLN A 106 -50.71 20.68 -145.70
C GLN A 106 -49.33 21.32 -145.47
N GLU A 107 -48.84 22.10 -146.44
CA GLU A 107 -47.60 22.88 -146.30
C GLU A 107 -47.71 23.91 -145.16
N GLN A 108 -48.83 24.62 -145.07
CA GLN A 108 -49.05 25.59 -143.99
C GLN A 108 -49.04 24.91 -142.60
N LYS A 109 -49.64 23.72 -142.47
CA LYS A 109 -49.62 22.95 -141.21
C LYS A 109 -48.19 22.60 -140.81
N TRP A 110 -47.39 22.09 -141.73
CA TRP A 110 -45.98 21.76 -141.45
C TRP A 110 -45.15 23.00 -141.10
N GLU A 111 -45.43 24.15 -141.70
CA GLU A 111 -44.73 25.39 -141.37
C GLU A 111 -45.04 25.86 -139.94
N THR A 112 -46.31 25.77 -139.52
CA THR A 112 -46.70 26.09 -138.13
C THR A 112 -46.07 25.13 -137.11
N GLU A 113 -46.04 23.82 -137.38
CA GLU A 113 -45.37 22.85 -136.51
C GLU A 113 -43.86 23.12 -136.41
N ARG A 114 -43.22 23.45 -137.55
CA ARG A 114 -41.80 23.80 -137.57
C ARG A 114 -41.50 25.04 -136.72
N GLU A 115 -42.36 26.06 -136.80
CA GLU A 115 -42.21 27.29 -136.00
C GLU A 115 -42.37 27.00 -134.50
N THR A 116 -43.38 26.22 -134.11
CA THR A 116 -43.59 25.84 -132.69
C THR A 116 -42.39 25.07 -132.11
N LEU A 117 -41.86 24.09 -132.84
CA LEU A 117 -40.68 23.33 -132.40
C LEU A 117 -39.42 24.20 -132.31
N GLN A 118 -39.30 25.19 -133.20
CA GLN A 118 -38.17 26.12 -133.17
C GLN A 118 -38.22 27.02 -131.93
N ASP A 119 -39.40 27.49 -131.54
CA ASP A 119 -39.59 28.30 -130.34
C ASP A 119 -39.29 27.49 -129.06
N GLU A 120 -39.75 26.24 -128.97
CA GLU A 120 -39.42 25.35 -127.86
C GLU A 120 -37.91 25.11 -127.74
N LEU A 121 -37.24 24.90 -128.86
CA LEU A 121 -35.80 24.67 -128.90
C LEU A 121 -35.03 25.91 -128.47
N ASN A 122 -35.48 27.09 -128.87
CA ASN A 122 -34.92 28.37 -128.43
C ASN A 122 -35.11 28.56 -126.91
N SER A 123 -36.29 28.29 -126.39
CA SER A 123 -36.59 28.35 -124.94
C SER A 123 -35.70 27.42 -124.12
N LEU A 124 -35.54 26.16 -124.55
CA LEU A 124 -34.65 25.20 -123.88
C LEU A 124 -33.18 25.61 -123.96
N ARG A 125 -32.74 26.19 -125.09
CA ARG A 125 -31.39 26.74 -125.22
C ARG A 125 -31.18 27.93 -124.29
N GLU A 126 -32.15 28.82 -124.17
CA GLU A 126 -32.08 29.96 -123.27
C GLU A 126 -32.06 29.50 -121.81
N GLN A 127 -32.85 28.49 -121.43
CA GLN A 127 -32.83 27.88 -120.10
C GLN A 127 -31.46 27.21 -119.80
N LYS A 128 -30.91 26.48 -120.77
CA LYS A 128 -29.58 25.88 -120.63
C LYS A 128 -28.47 26.95 -120.54
N ASN A 129 -28.57 28.02 -121.33
CA ASN A 129 -27.60 29.11 -121.32
C ASN A 129 -27.70 29.94 -120.06
N THR A 130 -28.90 30.21 -119.53
CA THR A 130 -29.09 30.85 -118.22
C THR A 130 -28.59 29.98 -117.08
N PHE A 131 -28.81 28.66 -117.13
CA PHE A 131 -28.22 27.72 -116.19
C PHE A 131 -26.69 27.66 -116.29
N SER A 132 -26.14 27.75 -117.51
CA SER A 132 -24.69 27.73 -117.76
C SER A 132 -24.03 29.09 -117.47
N SER A 133 -24.73 30.21 -117.63
CA SER A 133 -24.28 31.54 -117.20
C SER A 133 -24.48 31.74 -115.69
N SER A 134 -25.37 30.96 -115.07
CA SER A 134 -25.40 30.75 -113.62
C SER A 134 -24.26 29.85 -113.13
N SER A 135 -23.28 29.51 -113.98
CA SER A 135 -21.98 28.99 -113.53
C SER A 135 -21.35 29.87 -112.46
N ILE A 136 -21.63 31.17 -112.41
CA ILE A 136 -21.24 32.04 -111.28
C ILE A 136 -21.91 31.58 -109.98
N ASN A 137 -23.20 31.25 -109.98
CA ASN A 137 -23.89 30.71 -108.80
C ASN A 137 -23.43 29.30 -108.43
N VAL A 138 -23.16 28.43 -109.41
CA VAL A 138 -22.64 27.08 -109.17
C VAL A 138 -21.20 27.13 -108.64
N ASN A 139 -20.36 28.01 -109.19
CA ASN A 139 -18.99 28.21 -108.71
C ASN A 139 -18.97 28.87 -107.33
N ASN A 140 -19.81 29.87 -107.06
CA ASN A 140 -19.95 30.46 -105.73
C ASN A 140 -20.45 29.42 -104.70
N LEU A 141 -21.36 28.52 -105.09
CA LEU A 141 -21.81 27.44 -104.23
C LEU A 141 -20.70 26.40 -103.97
N HIS A 142 -19.93 26.03 -105.00
CA HIS A 142 -18.75 25.16 -104.82
C HIS A 142 -17.67 25.82 -103.98
N GLU A 143 -17.46 27.13 -104.11
CA GLU A 143 -16.52 27.90 -103.29
C GLU A 143 -17.00 28.02 -101.84
N ALA A 144 -18.31 28.21 -101.62
CA ALA A 144 -18.90 28.14 -100.29
C ALA A 144 -18.74 26.76 -99.64
N PHE A 145 -18.99 25.67 -100.38
CA PHE A 145 -18.74 24.32 -99.88
C PHE A 145 -17.26 24.04 -99.60
N ARG A 146 -16.35 24.56 -100.42
CA ARG A 146 -14.90 24.45 -100.16
C ARG A 146 -14.51 25.21 -98.90
N ALA A 147 -14.97 26.46 -98.76
CA ALA A 147 -14.72 27.25 -97.56
C ALA A 147 -15.31 26.58 -96.30
N GLU A 148 -16.47 25.94 -96.41
CA GLU A 148 -17.07 25.15 -95.32
C GLU A 148 -16.25 23.88 -95.02
N ILE A 149 -15.81 23.13 -96.04
CA ILE A 149 -14.93 21.97 -95.86
C ILE A 149 -13.61 22.38 -95.22
N ASP A 150 -13.00 23.48 -95.66
CA ASP A 150 -11.75 24.00 -95.11
C ASP A 150 -11.94 24.48 -93.67
N ALA A 151 -13.05 25.16 -93.36
CA ALA A 151 -13.40 25.57 -92.00
C ALA A 151 -13.62 24.36 -91.08
N LEU A 152 -14.33 23.33 -91.54
CA LEU A 152 -14.53 22.08 -90.80
C LEU A 152 -13.23 21.28 -90.65
N ALA A 153 -12.35 21.32 -91.64
CA ALA A 153 -11.03 20.70 -91.57
C ALA A 153 -10.13 21.42 -90.56
N GLU A 154 -10.17 22.76 -90.54
CA GLU A 154 -9.46 23.57 -89.55
C GLU A 154 -10.02 23.36 -88.15
N GLU A 155 -11.35 23.33 -87.96
CA GLU A 155 -11.99 23.00 -86.69
C GLU A 155 -11.58 21.61 -86.21
N ASN A 156 -11.60 20.60 -87.08
CA ASN A 156 -11.12 19.26 -86.73
C ASN A 156 -9.64 19.25 -86.33
N LEU A 157 -8.80 20.05 -86.99
CA LEU A 157 -7.40 20.19 -86.62
C LEU A 157 -7.26 20.84 -85.23
N GLN A 158 -8.05 21.88 -84.93
CA GLN A 158 -8.08 22.51 -83.62
C GLN A 158 -8.59 21.55 -82.53
N LEU A 159 -9.62 20.77 -82.81
CA LEU A 159 -10.13 19.74 -81.89
C LEU A 159 -9.09 18.65 -81.62
N LYS A 160 -8.36 18.19 -82.64
CA LYS A 160 -7.24 17.25 -82.48
C LYS A 160 -6.12 17.84 -81.63
N ARG A 161 -5.76 19.12 -81.82
CA ARG A 161 -4.78 19.81 -80.98
C ARG A 161 -5.24 19.88 -79.52
N LYS A 162 -6.48 20.32 -79.27
CA LYS A 162 -7.07 20.34 -77.93
C LYS A 162 -7.12 18.95 -77.29
N SER A 163 -7.48 17.92 -78.05
CA SER A 163 -7.47 16.52 -77.58
C SER A 163 -6.08 16.09 -77.13
N ASN A 164 -5.04 16.37 -77.94
CA ASN A 164 -3.66 16.05 -77.60
C ASN A 164 -3.15 16.84 -76.38
N GLU A 165 -3.55 18.11 -76.25
CA GLU A 165 -3.24 18.94 -75.08
C GLU A 165 -3.89 18.39 -73.80
N LEU A 166 -5.17 18.00 -73.88
CA LEU A 166 -5.89 17.35 -72.77
C LEU A 166 -5.29 15.98 -72.40
N GLU A 167 -4.88 15.17 -73.38
CA GLU A 167 -4.19 13.91 -73.13
C GLU A 167 -2.84 14.12 -72.44
N LYS A 168 -2.08 15.15 -72.86
CA LYS A 168 -0.83 15.52 -72.20
C LYS A 168 -1.08 15.98 -70.77
N GLU A 169 -2.07 16.84 -70.55
CA GLU A 169 -2.44 17.30 -69.21
C GLU A 169 -2.89 16.14 -68.32
N LEU A 170 -3.69 15.20 -68.85
CA LEU A 170 -4.11 14.00 -68.15
C LEU A 170 -2.91 13.13 -67.74
N ASN A 171 -1.94 12.96 -68.64
CA ASN A 171 -0.72 12.22 -68.33
C ASN A 171 0.13 12.92 -67.26
N GLU A 172 0.29 14.24 -67.34
CA GLU A 172 0.97 15.01 -66.28
C GLU A 172 0.24 14.90 -64.94
N GLN A 173 -1.10 14.93 -64.92
CA GLN A 173 -1.88 14.71 -63.71
C GLN A 173 -1.70 13.29 -63.16
N ARG A 174 -1.68 12.27 -64.02
CA ARG A 174 -1.40 10.88 -63.63
C ARG A 174 0.00 10.73 -63.05
N GLU A 175 1.01 11.35 -63.63
CA GLU A 175 2.37 11.36 -63.08
C GLU A 175 2.44 12.07 -61.72
N ARG A 176 1.75 13.22 -61.58
CA ARG A 176 1.63 13.92 -60.29
C ARG A 176 0.95 13.03 -59.24
N ALA A 177 -0.14 12.35 -59.60
CA ALA A 177 -0.84 11.42 -58.71
C ALA A 177 0.07 10.25 -58.28
N ASN A 178 0.74 9.59 -59.23
CA ASN A 178 1.69 8.51 -58.94
C ASN A 178 2.83 8.97 -58.01
N ASN A 179 3.35 10.18 -58.21
CA ASN A 179 4.39 10.74 -57.34
C ASN A 179 3.87 11.01 -55.92
N LEU A 180 2.62 11.46 -55.78
CA LEU A 180 1.98 11.63 -54.47
C LEU A 180 1.73 10.27 -53.80
N ASP A 181 1.32 9.25 -54.54
CA ASP A 181 1.12 7.90 -54.01
C ASP A 181 2.43 7.29 -53.51
N ILE A 182 3.54 7.46 -54.26
CA ILE A 182 4.87 7.01 -53.81
C ILE A 182 5.28 7.74 -52.53
N LYS A 183 5.02 9.05 -52.42
CA LYS A 183 5.28 9.82 -51.19
C LYS A 183 4.41 9.36 -50.03
N ALA A 184 3.11 9.10 -50.26
CA ALA A 184 2.19 8.62 -49.26
C ALA A 184 2.63 7.25 -48.71
N LEU A 185 2.99 6.31 -49.60
CA LEU A 185 3.55 5.02 -49.22
C LEU A 185 4.89 5.15 -48.46
N GLY A 186 5.72 6.13 -48.82
CA GLY A 186 6.95 6.45 -48.08
C GLY A 186 6.64 6.88 -46.64
N ILE A 187 5.71 7.83 -46.47
CA ILE A 187 5.28 8.33 -45.16
C ILE A 187 4.62 7.21 -44.34
N GLU A 188 3.82 6.33 -44.95
CA GLU A 188 3.22 5.19 -44.26
C GLU A 188 4.28 4.21 -43.73
N ARG A 189 5.33 3.93 -44.52
CA ARG A 189 6.46 3.11 -44.06
C ARG A 189 7.22 3.77 -42.92
N GLU A 190 7.49 5.07 -43.01
CA GLU A 190 8.14 5.83 -41.93
C GLU A 190 7.29 5.81 -40.66
N ARG A 191 5.96 6.02 -40.78
CA ARG A 191 5.02 5.91 -39.67
C ARG A 191 5.04 4.53 -39.02
N ALA A 192 5.09 3.45 -39.82
CA ALA A 192 5.18 2.09 -39.31
C ALA A 192 6.51 1.82 -38.57
N LEU A 193 7.64 2.32 -39.09
CA LEU A 193 8.94 2.24 -38.42
C LEU A 193 8.97 3.00 -37.10
N LEU A 194 8.42 4.22 -37.07
CA LEU A 194 8.31 5.03 -35.85
C LEU A 194 7.41 4.35 -34.81
N ALA A 195 6.28 3.76 -35.23
CA ALA A 195 5.41 3.01 -34.34
C ALA A 195 6.12 1.79 -33.73
N ASN A 196 6.90 1.04 -34.53
CA ASN A 196 7.69 -0.08 -34.02
C ASN A 196 8.78 0.39 -33.02
N ASN A 197 9.48 1.48 -33.34
CA ASN A 197 10.45 2.08 -32.41
C ASN A 197 9.79 2.52 -31.10
N GLN A 198 8.59 3.10 -31.14
CA GLN A 198 7.83 3.45 -29.95
C GLN A 198 7.51 2.20 -29.11
N ILE A 199 7.02 1.12 -29.73
CA ILE A 199 6.73 -0.14 -29.02
C ILE A 199 7.98 -0.70 -28.33
N GLN A 200 9.14 -0.66 -29.01
CA GLN A 200 10.42 -1.09 -28.42
C GLN A 200 10.85 -0.22 -27.23
N LEU A 201 10.67 1.10 -27.32
CA LEU A 201 10.96 2.01 -26.22
C LEU A 201 10.02 1.77 -25.02
N GLU A 202 8.73 1.56 -25.26
CA GLU A 202 7.76 1.22 -24.21
C GLU A 202 8.06 -0.13 -23.56
N GLU A 203 8.54 -1.12 -24.31
CA GLU A 203 8.99 -2.41 -23.78
C GLU A 203 10.28 -2.26 -22.95
N ASN A 204 11.25 -1.48 -23.40
CA ASN A 204 12.44 -1.15 -22.62
C ASN A 204 12.09 -0.41 -21.32
N ILE A 205 11.15 0.52 -21.35
CA ILE A 205 10.66 1.21 -20.14
C ILE A 205 10.00 0.21 -19.18
N ARG A 206 9.13 -0.67 -19.68
CA ARG A 206 8.51 -1.73 -18.87
C ARG A 206 9.55 -2.65 -18.25
N GLU A 207 10.57 -3.05 -19.00
CA GLU A 207 11.66 -3.89 -18.52
C GLU A 207 12.54 -3.17 -17.50
N LEU A 208 12.85 -1.88 -17.70
CA LEU A 208 13.55 -1.06 -16.71
C LEU A 208 12.75 -0.92 -15.42
N HIS A 209 11.44 -0.72 -15.49
CA HIS A 209 10.57 -0.72 -14.31
C HIS A 209 10.58 -2.08 -13.59
N ARG A 210 10.54 -3.21 -14.32
CA ARG A 210 10.70 -4.55 -13.71
C ARG A 210 12.06 -4.72 -13.01
N ARG A 211 13.15 -4.29 -13.65
CA ARG A 211 14.50 -4.34 -13.06
C ARG A 211 14.64 -3.43 -11.84
N MET A 212 14.05 -2.25 -11.89
CA MET A 212 14.01 -1.32 -10.77
C MET A 212 13.21 -1.92 -9.60
N ASN A 213 12.05 -2.51 -9.85
CA ASN A 213 11.24 -3.15 -8.83
C ASN A 213 11.94 -4.36 -8.20
N THR A 214 12.50 -5.26 -9.01
CA THR A 214 13.26 -6.42 -8.50
C THR A 214 14.49 -5.99 -7.69
N ARG A 215 15.19 -4.92 -8.12
CA ARG A 215 16.29 -4.32 -7.35
C ARG A 215 15.81 -3.68 -6.05
N SER A 216 14.70 -2.95 -6.07
CA SER A 216 14.08 -2.35 -4.88
C SER A 216 13.68 -3.42 -3.86
N GLU A 217 13.02 -4.49 -4.30
CA GLU A 217 12.66 -5.62 -3.46
C GLU A 217 13.90 -6.34 -2.89
N SER A 218 14.98 -6.47 -3.66
CA SER A 218 16.24 -7.03 -3.17
C SER A 218 16.83 -6.15 -2.07
N ILE A 219 16.91 -4.83 -2.29
CA ILE A 219 17.41 -3.88 -1.30
C ILE A 219 16.55 -3.91 -0.04
N GLN A 220 15.22 -3.96 -0.16
CA GLN A 220 14.32 -4.07 0.98
C GLN A 220 14.51 -5.39 1.73
N ARG A 221 14.71 -6.51 1.03
CA ARG A 221 15.02 -7.81 1.66
C ARG A 221 16.36 -7.76 2.40
N ASP A 222 17.38 -7.17 1.80
CA ASP A 222 18.71 -7.03 2.40
C ASP A 222 18.65 -6.11 3.64
N GLN A 223 17.94 -4.98 3.58
CA GLN A 223 17.70 -4.10 4.73
C GLN A 223 16.94 -4.80 5.85
N LYS A 224 15.90 -5.58 5.53
CA LYS A 224 15.17 -6.39 6.53
C LYS A 224 16.08 -7.45 7.18
N TRP A 225 16.95 -8.06 6.40
CA TRP A 225 17.95 -9.00 6.90
C TRP A 225 18.97 -8.32 7.82
N GLU A 226 19.53 -7.18 7.40
CA GLU A 226 20.48 -6.40 8.20
C GLU A 226 19.86 -5.90 9.51
N THR A 227 18.64 -5.37 9.46
CA THR A 227 17.90 -4.93 10.66
C THR A 227 17.60 -6.10 11.60
N SER A 228 17.26 -7.28 11.07
CA SER A 228 17.10 -8.49 11.89
C SER A 228 18.42 -8.90 12.56
N LYS A 229 19.53 -8.85 11.83
CA LYS A 229 20.87 -9.15 12.36
C LYS A 229 21.31 -8.13 13.42
N LEU A 230 21.00 -6.85 13.23
CA LEU A 230 21.24 -5.81 14.24
C LEU A 230 20.42 -6.08 15.50
N LYS A 231 19.11 -6.38 15.38
CA LYS A 231 18.27 -6.76 16.52
C LYS A 231 18.84 -7.95 17.29
N GLN A 232 19.31 -8.98 16.59
CA GLN A 232 19.97 -10.14 17.24
C GLN A 232 21.25 -9.74 17.98
N ARG A 233 22.05 -8.82 17.42
CA ARG A 233 23.26 -8.31 18.10
C ARG A 233 22.91 -7.45 19.30
N ASP A 234 21.87 -6.63 19.22
CA ASP A 234 21.39 -5.80 20.33
C ASP A 234 20.84 -6.67 21.46
N GLU A 235 20.08 -7.73 21.13
CA GLU A 235 19.62 -8.73 22.10
C GLU A 235 20.79 -9.47 22.76
N GLN A 236 21.80 -9.89 22.00
CA GLN A 236 23.03 -10.47 22.55
C GLN A 236 23.78 -9.47 23.45
N ALA A 237 23.85 -8.20 23.07
CA ALA A 237 24.50 -7.16 23.86
C ALA A 237 23.75 -6.87 25.17
N LEU A 238 22.41 -6.96 25.16
CA LEU A 238 21.58 -6.88 26.37
C LEU A 238 21.85 -8.07 27.31
N ILE A 239 21.86 -9.30 26.79
CA ILE A 239 22.18 -10.50 27.59
C ILE A 239 23.58 -10.40 28.19
N LEU A 240 24.58 -10.02 27.39
CA LEU A 240 25.94 -9.83 27.89
C LEU A 240 26.03 -8.69 28.92
N SER A 241 25.29 -7.59 28.73
CA SER A 241 25.23 -6.50 29.71
C SER A 241 24.59 -6.95 31.02
N GLU A 242 23.58 -7.81 30.97
CA GLU A 242 22.96 -8.41 32.15
C GLU A 242 23.93 -9.33 32.89
N GLN A 243 24.66 -10.19 32.16
CA GLN A 243 25.72 -11.03 32.74
C GLN A 243 26.82 -10.20 33.39
N VAL A 244 27.26 -9.11 32.75
CA VAL A 244 28.25 -8.19 33.33
C VAL A 244 27.71 -7.52 34.60
N ARG A 245 26.42 -7.12 34.62
CA ARG A 245 25.77 -6.55 35.80
C ARG A 245 25.71 -7.55 36.96
N GLU A 246 25.39 -8.82 36.66
CA GLU A 246 25.37 -9.89 37.66
C GLU A 246 26.77 -10.17 38.22
N LEU A 247 27.80 -10.24 37.37
CA LEU A 247 29.20 -10.40 37.80
C LEU A 247 29.70 -9.20 38.61
N ALA A 248 29.24 -7.98 38.31
CA ALA A 248 29.55 -6.81 39.11
C ALA A 248 28.90 -6.92 40.50
N ALA A 249 27.63 -7.32 40.58
CA ALA A 249 26.93 -7.55 41.84
C ALA A 249 27.59 -8.65 42.69
N GLN A 250 28.00 -9.77 42.07
CA GLN A 250 28.74 -10.84 42.74
C GLN A 250 30.13 -10.36 43.24
N ASN A 251 30.84 -9.53 42.47
CA ASN A 251 32.10 -8.93 42.94
C ASN A 251 31.89 -7.99 44.12
N ASP A 252 30.82 -7.21 44.12
CA ASP A 252 30.49 -6.33 45.24
C ASP A 252 30.10 -7.13 46.50
N GLU A 253 29.42 -8.27 46.34
CA GLU A 253 29.13 -9.21 47.42
C GLU A 253 30.43 -9.85 47.97
N LEU A 254 31.33 -10.32 47.09
CA LEU A 254 32.63 -10.86 47.48
C LEU A 254 33.51 -9.81 48.18
N ARG A 255 33.47 -8.54 47.74
CA ARG A 255 34.15 -7.44 48.42
C ARG A 255 33.57 -7.21 49.81
N ALA A 256 32.25 -7.19 49.94
CA ALA A 256 31.61 -7.06 51.24
C ALA A 256 31.94 -8.24 52.18
N GLU A 257 32.04 -9.46 51.65
CA GLU A 257 32.50 -10.62 52.41
C GLU A 257 33.97 -10.51 52.81
N ALA A 258 34.85 -10.07 51.90
CA ALA A 258 36.25 -9.81 52.19
C ALA A 258 36.43 -8.73 53.26
N ASP A 259 35.62 -7.66 53.24
CA ASP A 259 35.62 -6.61 54.25
C ASP A 259 35.14 -7.16 55.61
N ARG A 260 34.07 -7.97 55.63
CA ARG A 260 33.60 -8.64 56.86
C ARG A 260 34.64 -9.59 57.44
N LEU A 261 35.28 -10.41 56.60
CA LEU A 261 36.36 -11.31 57.02
C LEU A 261 37.58 -10.53 57.51
N SER A 262 37.92 -9.42 56.86
CA SER A 262 39.01 -8.54 57.28
C SER A 262 38.73 -7.92 58.65
N GLN A 263 37.50 -7.44 58.90
CA GLN A 263 37.07 -6.95 60.20
C GLN A 263 37.09 -8.05 61.27
N ALA A 264 36.61 -9.25 60.95
CA ALA A 264 36.64 -10.39 61.87
C ALA A 264 38.07 -10.82 62.21
N LEU A 265 38.98 -10.79 61.22
CA LEU A 265 40.41 -11.03 61.42
C LEU A 265 41.04 -9.93 62.28
N GLU A 266 40.72 -8.66 62.05
CA GLU A 266 41.20 -7.55 62.87
C GLU A 266 40.76 -7.73 64.34
N GLN A 267 39.47 -7.99 64.58
CA GLN A 267 38.94 -8.29 65.92
C GLN A 267 39.61 -9.53 66.55
N ALA A 268 39.82 -10.61 65.78
CA ALA A 268 40.53 -11.78 66.28
C ALA A 268 41.99 -11.45 66.64
N THR A 269 42.67 -10.62 65.85
CA THR A 269 44.03 -10.17 66.17
C THR A 269 44.09 -9.26 67.39
N GLU A 270 43.08 -8.40 67.60
CA GLU A 270 42.96 -7.60 68.83
C GLU A 270 42.75 -8.49 70.05
N LEU A 271 41.84 -9.47 69.99
CA LEU A 271 41.64 -10.44 71.07
C LEU A 271 42.90 -11.26 71.38
N VAL A 272 43.65 -11.66 70.35
CA VAL A 272 44.95 -12.33 70.53
C VAL A 272 45.96 -11.40 71.21
N LYS A 273 46.03 -10.13 70.82
CA LYS A 273 46.89 -9.14 71.48
C LYS A 273 46.51 -8.94 72.94
N GLU A 274 45.22 -8.77 73.25
CA GLU A 274 44.72 -8.64 74.62
C GLU A 274 44.99 -9.89 75.46
N ASN A 275 44.84 -11.08 74.88
CA ASN A 275 45.17 -12.32 75.57
C ASN A 275 46.68 -12.44 75.78
N ALA A 276 47.51 -12.05 74.81
CA ALA A 276 48.96 -12.05 74.96
C ALA A 276 49.41 -11.09 76.07
N THR A 277 48.79 -9.90 76.19
CA THR A 277 49.07 -8.98 77.29
C THR A 277 48.62 -9.56 78.64
N LYS A 278 47.44 -10.18 78.71
CA LYS A 278 46.96 -10.86 79.93
C LYS A 278 47.85 -12.03 80.33
N PHE A 279 48.32 -12.84 79.38
CA PHE A 279 49.27 -13.92 79.67
C PHE A 279 50.61 -13.37 80.16
N ALA A 280 51.13 -12.29 79.57
CA ALA A 280 52.33 -11.63 80.08
C ALA A 280 52.14 -11.09 81.50
N GLU A 281 50.97 -10.50 81.82
CA GLU A 281 50.61 -10.10 83.19
C GLU A 281 50.54 -11.30 84.14
N PHE A 282 49.94 -12.41 83.72
CA PHE A 282 49.89 -13.64 84.52
C PHE A 282 51.28 -14.24 84.74
N ASP A 283 52.16 -14.23 83.74
CA ASP A 283 53.54 -14.70 83.89
C ASP A 283 54.29 -13.85 84.93
N VAL A 284 54.09 -12.52 84.95
CA VAL A 284 54.66 -11.64 85.98
C VAL A 284 54.08 -11.98 87.35
N GLN A 285 52.76 -12.10 87.48
CA GLN A 285 52.11 -12.48 88.75
C GLN A 285 52.57 -13.85 89.25
N LEU A 286 52.77 -14.81 88.35
CA LEU A 286 53.25 -16.14 88.68
C LEU A 286 54.70 -16.09 89.15
N SER A 287 55.56 -15.32 88.47
CA SER A 287 56.95 -15.11 88.91
C SER A 287 57.03 -14.42 90.28
N GLU A 288 56.16 -13.43 90.54
CA GLU A 288 56.04 -12.81 91.87
C GLU A 288 55.57 -13.80 92.93
N ALA A 289 54.57 -14.64 92.62
CA ALA A 289 54.08 -15.66 93.54
C ALA A 289 55.11 -16.76 93.81
N GLU A 290 55.85 -17.21 92.79
CA GLU A 290 56.98 -18.13 92.95
C GLU A 290 58.06 -17.54 93.85
N HIS A 291 58.39 -16.26 93.66
CA HIS A 291 59.34 -15.56 94.52
C HIS A 291 58.84 -15.47 95.97
N GLN A 292 57.56 -15.16 96.18
CA GLN A 292 56.94 -15.17 97.51
C GLN A 292 56.96 -16.56 98.16
N LEU A 293 56.70 -17.61 97.39
CA LEU A 293 56.80 -18.99 97.87
C LEU A 293 58.24 -19.37 98.23
N GLU A 294 59.22 -18.92 97.45
CA GLU A 294 60.64 -19.12 97.75
C GLU A 294 61.02 -18.41 99.05
N THR A 295 60.62 -17.14 99.23
CA THR A 295 60.86 -16.39 100.48
C THR A 295 60.15 -17.03 101.67
N MET A 296 58.89 -17.46 101.52
CA MET A 296 58.20 -18.20 102.58
C MET A 296 58.87 -19.55 102.85
N GLY A 297 59.44 -20.18 101.83
CA GLY A 297 60.21 -21.42 101.94
C GLY A 297 61.51 -21.23 102.72
N THR A 298 62.23 -20.12 102.50
CA THR A 298 63.41 -19.75 103.29
C THR A 298 63.03 -19.41 104.71
N ASP A 299 62.01 -18.60 104.93
CA ASP A 299 61.53 -18.24 106.27
C ASP A 299 61.10 -19.49 107.05
N ASN A 300 60.39 -20.42 106.41
CA ASN A 300 60.02 -21.70 107.03
C ASN A 300 61.23 -22.57 107.36
N LYS A 301 62.30 -22.55 106.56
CA LYS A 301 63.56 -23.26 106.87
C LYS A 301 64.24 -22.62 108.07
N GLU A 302 64.39 -21.30 108.09
CA GLU A 302 64.98 -20.56 109.20
C GLU A 302 64.21 -20.79 110.51
N LEU A 303 62.87 -20.75 110.45
CA LEU A 303 62.01 -21.07 111.60
C LEU A 303 62.19 -22.52 112.07
N ARG A 304 62.29 -23.50 111.14
CA ARG A 304 62.57 -24.90 111.49
C ARG A 304 63.94 -25.06 112.16
N GLU A 305 64.98 -24.42 111.62
CA GLU A 305 66.32 -24.42 112.22
C GLU A 305 66.31 -23.76 113.61
N LEU A 306 65.56 -22.68 113.78
CA LEU A 306 65.42 -22.00 115.07
C LEU A 306 64.67 -22.87 116.10
N ILE A 307 63.62 -23.58 115.68
CA ILE A 307 62.92 -24.57 116.50
C ILE A 307 63.86 -25.72 116.86
N GLU A 308 64.57 -26.31 115.91
CA GLU A 308 65.53 -27.41 116.16
C GLU A 308 66.62 -26.97 117.12
N ASN A 309 67.20 -25.78 116.92
CA ASN A 309 68.18 -25.20 117.84
C ASN A 309 67.60 -25.00 119.26
N LYS A 310 66.35 -24.54 119.37
CA LYS A 310 65.66 -24.39 120.65
C LYS A 310 65.36 -25.73 121.32
N GLU A 311 64.98 -26.74 120.54
CA GLU A 311 64.81 -28.11 121.04
C GLU A 311 66.14 -28.71 121.53
N LEU A 312 67.24 -28.45 120.82
CA LEU A 312 68.58 -28.89 121.21
C LEU A 312 69.08 -28.17 122.47
N GLU A 313 68.80 -26.86 122.58
CA GLU A 313 69.04 -26.07 123.79
C GLU A 313 68.22 -26.61 124.98
N ALA A 314 66.94 -26.95 124.76
CA ALA A 314 66.07 -27.54 125.77
C ALA A 314 66.58 -28.92 126.20
N LYS A 315 66.98 -29.80 125.26
CA LYS A 315 67.58 -31.10 125.56
C LYS A 315 68.85 -30.95 126.40
N ARG A 316 69.77 -30.04 126.02
CA ARG A 316 70.98 -29.76 126.83
C ARG A 316 70.65 -29.31 128.26
N LYS A 317 69.59 -28.50 128.45
CA LYS A 317 69.13 -28.08 129.78
C LYS A 317 68.54 -29.25 130.57
N VAL A 318 67.79 -30.15 129.92
CA VAL A 318 67.29 -31.38 130.55
C VAL A 318 68.45 -32.30 130.94
N ASP A 319 69.40 -32.55 130.05
CA ASP A 319 70.59 -33.38 130.33
C ASP A 319 71.41 -32.81 131.50
N ALA A 320 71.59 -31.48 131.55
CA ALA A 320 72.25 -30.81 132.67
C ALA A 320 71.47 -30.99 133.99
N ALA A 321 70.15 -30.84 133.96
CA ALA A 321 69.30 -31.07 135.12
C ALA A 321 69.29 -32.54 135.58
N GLU A 322 69.36 -33.51 134.65
CA GLU A 322 69.52 -34.93 134.99
C GLU A 322 70.87 -35.22 135.64
N LEU A 323 71.93 -34.54 135.20
CA LEU A 323 73.27 -34.68 135.76
C LEU A 323 73.35 -34.08 137.18
N ASP A 324 72.75 -32.90 137.39
CA ASP A 324 72.60 -32.28 138.72
C ASP A 324 71.74 -33.15 139.65
N ASN A 325 70.65 -33.74 139.14
CA ASN A 325 69.82 -34.67 139.91
C ASN A 325 70.58 -35.96 140.30
N ARG A 326 71.44 -36.49 139.41
CA ARG A 326 72.32 -37.63 139.76
C ARG A 326 73.30 -37.25 140.87
N GLN A 327 73.93 -36.08 140.79
CA GLN A 327 74.84 -35.60 141.83
C GLN A 327 74.11 -35.42 143.18
N LEU A 328 72.89 -34.88 143.16
CA LEU A 328 72.06 -34.74 144.35
C LEU A 328 71.70 -36.11 144.97
N ALA A 329 71.38 -37.11 144.14
CA ALA A 329 71.08 -38.46 144.60
C ALA A 329 72.28 -39.14 145.27
N GLU A 330 73.50 -38.97 144.72
CA GLU A 330 74.74 -39.48 145.35
C GLU A 330 75.00 -38.83 146.71
N VAL A 331 74.78 -37.50 146.82
CA VAL A 331 74.92 -36.79 148.11
C VAL A 331 73.91 -37.31 149.13
N LEU A 332 72.65 -37.53 148.74
CA LEU A 332 71.63 -38.08 149.64
C LEU A 332 72.02 -39.48 150.15
N GLN A 333 72.46 -40.38 149.27
CA GLN A 333 72.94 -41.71 149.69
C GLN A 333 74.12 -41.63 150.67
N SER A 334 75.06 -40.70 150.45
CA SER A 334 76.20 -40.50 151.36
C SER A 334 75.75 -40.01 152.75
N LYS A 335 74.72 -39.15 152.81
CA LYS A 335 74.15 -38.63 154.05
C LYS A 335 73.36 -39.68 154.79
N ASP A 336 72.59 -40.51 154.09
CA ASP A 336 71.86 -41.63 154.68
C ASP A 336 72.82 -42.66 155.31
N ALA A 337 73.92 -43.00 154.64
CA ALA A 337 74.96 -43.86 155.20
C ALA A 337 75.61 -43.27 156.47
N LEU A 338 75.75 -41.95 156.53
CA LEU A 338 76.26 -41.25 157.70
C LEU A 338 75.26 -41.24 158.86
N ILE A 339 73.96 -41.04 158.56
CA ILE A 339 72.87 -41.14 159.53
C ILE A 339 72.83 -42.55 160.14
N GLU A 340 72.99 -43.59 159.32
CA GLU A 340 72.98 -44.97 159.79
C GLU A 340 74.15 -45.27 160.75
N ARG A 341 75.36 -44.75 160.46
CA ARG A 341 76.49 -44.82 161.40
C ARG A 341 76.21 -44.10 162.72
N LEU A 342 75.63 -42.90 162.65
CA LEU A 342 75.28 -42.13 163.85
C LEU A 342 74.21 -42.84 164.69
N ARG A 343 73.20 -43.44 164.05
CA ARG A 343 72.18 -44.26 164.72
C ARG A 343 72.82 -45.44 165.47
N ASN A 344 73.79 -46.14 164.86
CA ASN A 344 74.52 -47.22 165.52
C ASN A 344 75.36 -46.73 166.72
N GLN A 345 75.99 -45.56 166.62
CA GLN A 345 76.71 -44.95 167.75
C GLN A 345 75.77 -44.61 168.91
N ILE A 346 74.61 -44.01 168.63
CA ILE A 346 73.57 -43.72 169.63
C ILE A 346 73.09 -45.00 170.30
N GLN A 347 72.90 -46.08 169.54
CA GLN A 347 72.44 -47.35 170.08
C GLN A 347 73.45 -47.98 171.04
N ASN A 348 74.75 -47.91 170.74
CA ASN A 348 75.80 -48.35 171.64
C ASN A 348 75.86 -47.52 172.93
N GLN A 349 75.74 -46.19 172.81
CA GLN A 349 75.69 -45.30 173.98
C GLN A 349 74.48 -45.58 174.88
N LYS A 350 73.31 -45.91 174.30
CA LYS A 350 72.12 -46.32 175.07
C LYS A 350 72.37 -47.60 175.88
N LEU A 351 73.09 -48.58 175.34
CA LEU A 351 73.43 -49.82 176.06
C LEU A 351 74.37 -49.56 177.24
N GLU A 352 75.35 -48.65 177.10
CA GLU A 352 76.18 -48.22 178.24
C GLU A 352 75.34 -47.56 179.34
N ILE A 353 74.40 -46.67 178.97
CA ILE A 353 73.51 -46.02 179.94
C ILE A 353 72.66 -47.04 180.70
N GLU A 354 72.13 -48.08 180.06
CA GLU A 354 71.37 -49.12 180.76
C GLU A 354 72.19 -49.95 181.75
N GLN A 355 73.47 -50.21 181.45
CA GLN A 355 74.36 -50.87 182.41
C GLN A 355 74.59 -50.01 183.66
N PHE A 356 74.77 -48.69 183.50
CA PHE A 356 74.86 -47.76 184.65
C PHE A 356 73.56 -47.70 185.44
N ARG A 357 72.41 -47.81 184.76
CA ARG A 357 71.09 -47.77 185.40
C ARG A 357 70.87 -48.99 186.30
N LEU A 358 71.19 -50.19 185.84
CA LEU A 358 71.14 -51.44 186.64
C LEU A 358 72.09 -51.41 187.85
N SER A 359 73.26 -50.77 187.71
CA SER A 359 74.19 -50.54 188.83
C SER A 359 73.63 -49.57 189.89
N THR A 360 72.75 -48.65 189.51
CA THR A 360 72.17 -47.64 190.42
C THR A 360 70.94 -48.18 191.16
N GLU A 361 70.20 -49.10 190.52
CA GLU A 361 68.96 -49.67 191.06
C GLU A 361 69.19 -50.67 192.21
N ILE A 362 70.40 -51.25 192.33
CA ILE A 362 70.77 -52.15 193.45
C ILE A 362 71.25 -51.37 194.70
N LEU A 363 71.65 -50.10 194.56
CA LEU A 363 72.17 -49.28 195.66
C LEU A 363 71.10 -48.46 196.41
N ALA A 364 69.83 -48.54 196.00
CA ALA A 364 68.72 -47.75 196.54
C ALA A 364 67.71 -48.58 197.37
N THR A 365 68.21 -49.47 198.22
CA THR A 365 67.45 -50.01 199.36
C THR A 365 67.39 -48.98 200.49
N GLU A 366 66.21 -48.46 200.86
CA GLU A 366 65.75 -48.21 202.26
C GLU A 366 64.46 -47.36 202.33
N PRO A 367 63.66 -47.52 203.41
CA PRO A 367 62.30 -46.97 203.53
C PRO A 367 62.31 -45.66 204.33
N ASP A 368 61.85 -44.54 203.74
CA ASP A 368 60.99 -43.52 204.38
C ASP A 368 60.76 -42.31 203.43
N ILE A 369 59.92 -42.45 202.39
CA ILE A 369 59.42 -41.31 201.62
C ILE A 369 57.95 -41.57 201.25
N HIS A 370 57.08 -41.75 202.25
CA HIS A 370 55.66 -42.03 202.04
C HIS A 370 54.70 -40.90 202.45
N GLN A 371 55.09 -39.61 202.37
CA GLN A 371 54.18 -38.51 202.73
C GLN A 371 54.17 -37.27 201.81
N LYS A 372 54.75 -37.29 200.60
CA LYS A 372 54.68 -36.11 199.70
C LYS A 372 54.02 -36.31 198.33
N GLU A 373 53.64 -37.53 197.96
CA GLU A 373 53.06 -37.77 196.63
C GLU A 373 51.52 -37.65 196.57
N LEU A 374 50.83 -37.58 197.71
CA LEU A 374 49.37 -37.49 197.74
C LEU A 374 48.83 -36.08 197.36
N GLU A 375 49.65 -35.03 197.41
CA GLU A 375 49.21 -33.64 197.15
C GLU A 375 49.42 -33.19 195.70
N LEU A 376 50.27 -33.86 194.92
CA LEU A 376 50.52 -33.48 193.52
C LEU A 376 49.54 -34.10 192.52
N GLU A 377 48.80 -35.14 192.92
CA GLU A 377 47.81 -35.79 192.06
C GLU A 377 46.48 -35.00 191.98
N ASN A 378 46.17 -34.18 192.99
CA ASN A 378 44.93 -33.38 193.02
C ASN A 378 44.98 -32.11 192.16
N LEU A 379 46.15 -31.59 191.77
CA LEU A 379 46.26 -30.38 190.96
C LEU A 379 46.32 -30.65 189.44
N ARG A 380 46.46 -31.93 189.03
CA ARG A 380 46.55 -32.30 187.60
C ARG A 380 45.19 -32.61 186.98
N GLN A 381 44.20 -32.99 187.79
CA GLN A 381 42.86 -33.36 187.32
C GLN A 381 41.97 -32.14 186.98
N GLU A 382 42.26 -30.93 187.47
CA GLU A 382 41.44 -29.75 187.16
C GLU A 382 41.80 -29.03 185.84
N LEU A 383 43.03 -29.18 185.32
CA LEU A 383 43.44 -28.45 184.11
C LEU A 383 43.00 -29.12 182.81
N ILE A 384 42.75 -30.43 182.83
CA ILE A 384 42.38 -31.22 181.64
C ILE A 384 40.88 -31.04 181.29
N ALA A 385 40.05 -30.58 182.23
CA ALA A 385 38.61 -30.43 182.03
C ALA A 385 38.18 -29.19 181.22
N ALA A 386 39.06 -28.21 180.97
CA ALA A 386 38.66 -26.90 180.42
C ALA A 386 38.93 -26.68 178.92
N THR A 387 39.64 -27.57 178.22
CA THR A 387 40.14 -27.28 176.86
C THR A 387 39.69 -28.22 175.74
N GLU A 388 38.82 -29.21 176.02
CA GLU A 388 38.43 -30.22 175.02
C GLU A 388 37.06 -30.03 174.34
N THR A 389 36.27 -28.98 174.64
CA THR A 389 34.86 -28.92 174.17
C THR A 389 34.50 -27.88 173.10
N ALA A 390 35.45 -27.09 172.55
CA ALA A 390 35.09 -25.93 171.71
C ALA A 390 35.40 -26.00 170.19
N LYS A 391 36.01 -27.06 169.65
CA LYS A 391 36.46 -27.04 168.23
C LYS A 391 36.04 -28.22 167.36
N ARG A 392 34.97 -28.92 167.72
CA ARG A 392 34.50 -30.12 167.00
C ARG A 392 33.04 -30.09 166.50
N LEU A 393 32.40 -28.93 166.31
CA LEU A 393 31.02 -28.85 165.80
C LEU A 393 30.81 -27.66 164.84
N PHE A 394 30.36 -27.97 163.60
CA PHE A 394 29.86 -27.10 162.48
C PHE A 394 30.90 -26.55 161.47
N GLY A 395 30.78 -26.58 160.12
CA GLY A 395 29.77 -27.07 159.15
C GLY A 395 29.57 -26.13 157.91
N ASN A 396 29.73 -26.67 156.67
CA ASN A 396 29.11 -26.45 155.33
C ASN A 396 29.05 -25.14 154.44
N GLU A 397 29.35 -25.35 153.13
CA GLU A 397 28.63 -25.14 151.81
C GLU A 397 28.07 -23.80 151.21
N ILE A 398 28.48 -23.51 149.94
CA ILE A 398 27.80 -23.37 148.60
C ILE A 398 26.61 -22.38 148.30
N ALA A 399 26.64 -21.78 147.05
CA ALA A 399 25.57 -21.46 146.04
C ALA A 399 25.06 -20.00 145.72
N GLU A 400 25.25 -19.60 144.43
CA GLU A 400 24.31 -19.29 143.29
C GLU A 400 23.07 -18.33 143.27
N ASP A 401 22.76 -17.89 142.02
CA ASP A 401 21.52 -17.34 141.36
C ASP A 401 21.11 -15.84 141.50
N ILE A 402 20.67 -15.02 140.51
CA ILE A 402 19.82 -15.02 139.26
C ILE A 402 18.39 -14.42 139.46
N GLU A 403 18.09 -13.36 138.66
CA GLU A 403 16.81 -12.85 138.07
C GLU A 403 15.75 -11.91 138.75
N GLU A 404 15.10 -11.13 137.84
CA GLU A 404 13.70 -10.61 137.76
C GLU A 404 13.30 -9.08 137.85
N GLU A 405 12.74 -8.59 136.72
CA GLU A 405 11.46 -7.85 136.44
C GLU A 405 11.07 -6.36 136.79
N ASN A 406 10.41 -5.74 135.77
CA ASN A 406 9.24 -4.82 135.72
C ASN A 406 9.29 -3.28 136.03
N ASN A 407 8.90 -2.43 135.04
CA ASN A 407 7.64 -1.60 134.96
C ASN A 407 7.66 -0.32 134.05
N ASN A 408 6.57 -0.15 133.26
CA ASN A 408 5.82 1.03 132.75
C ASN A 408 6.42 2.47 132.54
N ASN A 409 6.23 3.08 131.35
CA ASN A 409 5.30 4.22 131.03
C ASN A 409 5.65 5.07 129.76
N LEU A 410 4.63 5.35 128.94
CA LEU A 410 4.23 6.61 128.24
C LEU A 410 5.29 7.58 127.62
N VAL A 411 5.20 7.86 126.29
CA VAL A 411 5.15 9.19 125.60
C VAL A 411 5.29 9.05 124.06
N VAL A 412 4.72 10.04 123.37
CA VAL A 412 4.34 10.23 121.96
C VAL A 412 5.50 10.71 121.05
N THR A 413 5.37 10.45 119.73
CA THR A 413 6.00 11.10 118.52
C THR A 413 7.53 11.05 118.38
N ASP A 414 8.10 10.46 117.32
CA ASP A 414 8.43 11.20 116.07
C ASP A 414 8.51 10.34 114.77
N ASN A 415 8.19 9.04 114.82
CA ASN A 415 8.49 8.15 113.68
C ASN A 415 7.44 8.11 112.54
N THR A 416 6.20 8.54 112.76
CA THR A 416 5.17 8.49 111.69
C THR A 416 5.34 9.59 110.65
N ASN A 417 5.88 10.76 111.02
CA ASN A 417 6.11 11.88 110.09
C ASN A 417 7.36 11.65 109.22
N ALA A 418 8.40 11.00 109.78
CA ALA A 418 9.57 10.58 109.02
C ALA A 418 9.24 9.47 108.01
N GLU A 419 8.42 8.49 108.42
CA GLU A 419 7.99 7.39 107.55
C GLU A 419 7.05 7.87 106.42
N LEU A 420 6.13 8.80 106.72
CA LEU A 420 5.29 9.45 105.69
C LEU A 420 6.11 10.33 104.74
N ARG A 421 7.14 11.04 105.22
CA ARG A 421 8.05 11.84 104.36
C ARG A 421 8.91 10.97 103.46
N ILE A 422 9.45 9.86 103.98
CA ILE A 422 10.20 8.89 103.17
C ILE A 422 9.29 8.27 102.12
N ARG A 423 8.04 7.94 102.48
CA ARG A 423 7.05 7.41 101.52
C ARG A 423 6.63 8.45 100.49
N LEU A 424 6.52 9.73 100.85
CA LEU A 424 6.27 10.82 99.89
C LEU A 424 7.43 10.97 98.90
N ILE A 425 8.67 10.96 99.38
CA ILE A 425 9.88 11.02 98.53
C ILE A 425 9.98 9.80 97.62
N GLN A 426 9.61 8.61 98.11
CA GLN A 426 9.58 7.40 97.29
C GLN A 426 8.50 7.49 96.20
N MET A 427 7.30 7.98 96.53
CA MET A 427 6.25 8.23 95.53
C MET A 427 6.68 9.32 94.54
N ASP A 428 7.32 10.41 94.98
CA ASP A 428 7.82 11.46 94.09
C ASP A 428 8.93 10.94 93.17
N GLN A 429 9.79 10.04 93.66
CA GLN A 429 10.78 9.35 92.84
C GLN A 429 10.13 8.36 91.86
N GLU A 430 9.07 7.66 92.25
CA GLU A 430 8.31 6.79 91.35
C GLU A 430 7.56 7.59 90.28
N ILE A 431 6.97 8.74 90.64
CA ILE A 431 6.35 9.70 89.73
C ILE A 431 7.41 10.22 88.75
N ALA A 432 8.56 10.72 89.23
CA ALA A 432 9.62 11.21 88.37
C ALA A 432 10.20 10.12 87.43
N ARG A 433 10.31 8.86 87.90
CA ARG A 433 10.68 7.72 87.06
C ARG A 433 9.60 7.39 86.03
N SER A 434 8.33 7.47 86.41
CA SER A 434 7.20 7.22 85.50
C SER A 434 7.06 8.33 84.45
N GLU A 435 7.27 9.59 84.82
CA GLU A 435 7.29 10.73 83.89
C GLU A 435 8.45 10.64 82.92
N LYS A 436 9.64 10.24 83.39
CA LYS A 436 10.80 10.01 82.51
C LYS A 436 10.53 8.88 81.50
N LYS A 437 9.96 7.75 81.96
CA LYS A 437 9.56 6.65 81.08
C LYS A 437 8.48 7.07 80.09
N TYR A 438 7.50 7.86 80.53
CA TYR A 438 6.46 8.41 79.67
C TYR A 438 7.03 9.34 78.60
N LEU A 439 8.01 10.19 78.95
CA LEU A 439 8.70 11.05 77.98
C LEU A 439 9.54 10.25 76.98
N GLU A 440 10.20 9.19 77.43
CA GLU A 440 10.96 8.28 76.57
C GLU A 440 10.03 7.50 75.62
N GLU A 441 8.89 6.99 76.11
CA GLU A 441 7.84 6.39 75.28
C GLU A 441 7.25 7.39 74.29
N GLN A 442 7.00 8.63 74.70
CA GLN A 442 6.48 9.67 73.81
C GLN A 442 7.49 10.02 72.72
N ARG A 443 8.80 10.05 73.02
CA ARG A 443 9.86 10.22 72.02
C ARG A 443 9.93 9.05 71.07
N HIS A 444 9.91 7.82 71.57
CA HIS A 444 9.87 6.63 70.73
C HIS A 444 8.62 6.56 69.87
N GLN A 445 7.48 7.03 70.35
CA GLN A 445 6.24 7.08 69.59
C GLN A 445 6.35 8.07 68.42
N VAL A 446 6.94 9.25 68.64
CA VAL A 446 7.22 10.23 67.57
C VAL A 446 8.21 9.66 66.55
N GLU A 447 9.29 9.02 66.99
CA GLU A 447 10.25 8.35 66.09
C GLU A 447 9.58 7.24 65.27
N LEU A 448 8.66 6.46 65.87
CA LEU A 448 7.89 5.45 65.15
C LEU A 448 6.96 6.07 64.12
N GLU A 449 6.29 7.17 64.45
CA GLU A 449 5.39 7.90 63.53
C GLU A 449 6.17 8.49 62.34
N GLU A 450 7.35 9.08 62.58
CA GLU A 450 8.23 9.57 61.51
C GLU A 450 8.72 8.41 60.62
N LEU A 451 9.08 7.28 61.21
CA LEU A 451 9.52 6.10 60.47
C LEU A 451 8.37 5.49 59.66
N LEU A 452 7.15 5.51 60.19
CA LEU A 452 5.95 5.06 59.49
C LEU A 452 5.62 5.98 58.30
N GLN A 453 5.68 7.31 58.48
CA GLN A 453 5.52 8.28 57.38
C GLN A 453 6.60 8.10 56.31
N GLN A 454 7.84 7.85 56.71
CA GLN A 454 8.94 7.55 55.78
C GLN A 454 8.64 6.27 54.98
N LYS A 455 8.14 5.22 55.64
CA LYS A 455 7.76 3.96 54.99
C LYS A 455 6.56 4.12 54.06
N GLU A 456 5.58 4.95 54.39
CA GLU A 456 4.47 5.28 53.50
C GLU A 456 4.94 6.00 52.24
N LEU A 457 5.85 6.98 52.38
CA LEU A 457 6.46 7.67 51.25
C LEU A 457 7.27 6.71 50.37
N ASP A 458 8.05 5.83 50.98
CA ASP A 458 8.81 4.80 50.26
C ASP A 458 7.88 3.80 49.57
N ALA A 459 6.75 3.42 50.19
CA ALA A 459 5.75 2.55 49.58
C ALA A 459 5.08 3.21 48.37
N VAL A 460 4.76 4.51 48.44
CA VAL A 460 4.24 5.27 47.30
C VAL A 460 5.26 5.33 46.17
N ARG A 461 6.54 5.60 46.48
CA ARG A 461 7.62 5.59 45.50
C ARG A 461 7.80 4.22 44.85
N LEU A 462 7.85 3.15 45.64
CA LEU A 462 7.93 1.78 45.13
C LEU A 462 6.72 1.45 44.25
N MET A 463 5.52 1.90 44.60
CA MET A 463 4.32 1.68 43.80
C MET A 463 4.40 2.42 42.46
N THR A 464 4.89 3.67 42.44
CA THR A 464 5.12 4.40 41.20
C THR A 464 6.19 3.75 40.33
N ASP A 465 7.29 3.27 40.93
CA ASP A 465 8.34 2.57 40.23
C ASP A 465 7.85 1.22 39.70
N CYS A 466 7.05 0.47 40.46
CA CYS A 466 6.39 -0.75 40.00
C CYS A 466 5.47 -0.48 38.80
N GLN A 467 4.71 0.61 38.80
CA GLN A 467 3.90 1.01 37.65
C GLN A 467 4.76 1.38 36.45
N ARG A 468 5.87 2.08 36.67
CA ARG A 468 6.83 2.44 35.63
C ARG A 468 7.50 1.22 35.02
N TYR A 469 7.98 0.29 35.85
CA TYR A 469 8.55 -0.99 35.40
C TYR A 469 7.52 -1.87 34.70
N ARG A 470 6.26 -1.90 35.15
CA ARG A 470 5.19 -2.57 34.39
C ARG A 470 4.97 -1.95 33.02
N LYS A 471 4.95 -0.62 32.90
CA LYS A 471 4.85 0.07 31.61
C LYS A 471 6.05 -0.20 30.70
N ILE A 472 7.26 -0.28 31.25
CA ILE A 472 8.47 -0.61 30.47
C ILE A 472 8.46 -2.08 30.03
N ALA A 473 8.08 -3.00 30.92
CA ALA A 473 8.13 -4.44 30.65
C ALA A 473 6.98 -4.93 29.76
N PHE A 474 5.77 -4.39 29.92
CA PHE A 474 4.56 -4.85 29.24
C PHE A 474 3.95 -3.80 28.30
N GLY A 475 4.63 -2.66 28.10
CA GLY A 475 4.08 -1.54 27.34
C GLY A 475 2.90 -0.87 28.06
N ASP A 476 2.29 0.11 27.39
CA ASP A 476 1.09 0.73 27.93
C ASP A 476 -0.12 -0.17 27.69
N ARG A 477 -0.54 -0.89 28.74
CA ARG A 477 -1.69 -1.80 28.69
C ARG A 477 -2.94 -1.13 28.12
N ASP A 478 -3.12 0.16 28.35
CA ASP A 478 -4.28 0.90 27.85
C ASP A 478 -4.20 1.10 26.32
N LEU A 479 -3.00 1.24 25.75
CA LEU A 479 -2.80 1.30 24.30
C LEU A 479 -3.01 -0.08 23.67
N GLU A 480 -2.48 -1.14 24.30
CA GLU A 480 -2.68 -2.51 23.82
C GLU A 480 -4.15 -2.94 23.94
N MET A 481 -4.85 -2.56 25.01
CA MET A 481 -6.29 -2.77 25.17
C MET A 481 -7.07 -2.05 24.09
N LYS A 482 -6.78 -0.77 23.82
CA LYS A 482 -7.40 -0.02 22.71
C LYS A 482 -7.15 -0.69 21.35
N LYS A 483 -5.94 -1.20 21.12
CA LYS A 483 -5.61 -1.95 19.89
C LYS A 483 -6.43 -3.24 19.79
N ILE A 484 -6.58 -3.99 20.87
CA ILE A 484 -7.40 -5.20 20.94
C ILE A 484 -8.88 -4.85 20.73
N GLU A 485 -9.39 -3.78 21.35
CA GLU A 485 -10.76 -3.28 21.16
C GLU A 485 -11.02 -2.90 19.71
N ARG A 486 -10.08 -2.22 19.03
CA ARG A 486 -10.16 -1.92 17.60
C ARG A 486 -10.21 -3.20 16.76
N GLN A 487 -9.36 -4.18 17.07
CA GLN A 487 -9.35 -5.47 16.36
C GLN A 487 -10.64 -6.27 16.58
N LEU A 488 -11.18 -6.26 17.80
CA LEU A 488 -12.47 -6.87 18.11
C LEU A 488 -13.60 -6.19 17.34
N ASN A 489 -13.67 -4.86 17.36
CA ASN A 489 -14.67 -4.10 16.60
C ASN A 489 -14.57 -4.37 15.09
N PHE A 490 -13.35 -4.47 14.55
CA PHE A 490 -13.15 -4.82 13.15
C PHE A 490 -13.65 -6.24 12.84
N ARG A 491 -13.34 -7.22 13.70
CA ARG A 491 -13.84 -8.59 13.57
C ARG A 491 -15.36 -8.66 13.71
N ASP A 492 -15.95 -7.89 14.61
CA ASP A 492 -17.41 -7.81 14.77
C ASP A 492 -18.07 -7.20 13.55
N LYS A 493 -17.49 -6.14 12.95
CA LYS A 493 -17.94 -5.61 11.64
C LYS A 493 -17.84 -6.66 10.54
N GLN A 494 -16.75 -7.43 10.48
CA GLN A 494 -16.60 -8.52 9.50
C GLN A 494 -17.62 -9.64 9.73
N ILE A 495 -17.84 -10.04 10.99
CA ILE A 495 -18.85 -11.02 11.38
C ILE A 495 -20.24 -10.50 11.02
N GLN A 496 -20.53 -9.22 11.20
CA GLN A 496 -21.80 -8.61 10.82
C GLN A 496 -21.98 -8.60 9.29
N LYS A 497 -20.94 -8.23 8.51
CA LYS A 497 -20.94 -8.33 7.05
C LYS A 497 -21.19 -9.77 6.59
N LEU A 498 -20.52 -10.75 7.21
CA LEU A 498 -20.72 -12.18 6.94
C LEU A 498 -22.11 -12.65 7.33
N ARG A 499 -22.62 -12.27 8.50
CA ARG A 499 -24.00 -12.59 8.92
C ARG A 499 -25.00 -12.03 7.94
N LYS A 500 -24.84 -10.78 7.48
CA LYS A 500 -25.69 -10.17 6.46
C LYS A 500 -25.64 -10.96 5.15
N LYS A 501 -24.44 -11.31 4.67
CA LYS A 501 -24.26 -12.11 3.45
C LYS A 501 -24.86 -13.51 3.59
N CYS A 502 -24.72 -14.15 4.76
CA CYS A 502 -25.38 -15.41 5.05
C CYS A 502 -26.89 -15.25 5.05
N SER A 503 -27.46 -14.20 5.67
CA SER A 503 -28.90 -13.90 5.62
C SER A 503 -29.40 -13.66 4.19
N GLU A 504 -28.64 -12.92 3.37
CA GLU A 504 -28.93 -12.71 1.95
C GLU A 504 -28.90 -14.04 1.18
N LEU A 505 -27.90 -14.88 1.42
CA LEU A 505 -27.81 -16.22 0.84
C LEU A 505 -28.92 -17.14 1.32
N TYR A 506 -29.32 -17.07 2.59
CA TYR A 506 -30.47 -17.81 3.12
C TYR A 506 -31.75 -17.41 2.42
N LEU A 507 -32.00 -16.10 2.25
CA LEU A 507 -33.16 -15.59 1.50
C LEU A 507 -33.10 -15.98 0.02
N GLU A 508 -31.93 -16.01 -0.60
CA GLU A 508 -31.79 -16.43 -1.99
C GLU A 508 -31.98 -17.94 -2.15
N VAL A 509 -31.46 -18.76 -1.24
CA VAL A 509 -31.74 -20.19 -1.19
C VAL A 509 -33.23 -20.44 -0.97
N GLU A 510 -33.86 -19.70 -0.06
CA GLU A 510 -35.30 -19.77 0.21
C GLU A 510 -36.12 -19.41 -1.04
N ARG A 511 -35.75 -18.32 -1.74
CA ARG A 511 -36.34 -17.95 -3.04
C ARG A 511 -36.11 -19.00 -4.12
N LEU A 512 -34.94 -19.63 -4.16
CA LEU A 512 -34.64 -20.70 -5.12
C LEU A 512 -35.42 -21.97 -4.78
N THR A 513 -35.64 -22.27 -3.51
CA THR A 513 -36.51 -23.38 -3.08
C THR A 513 -37.97 -23.07 -3.37
N GLU A 514 -38.46 -21.85 -3.12
CA GLU A 514 -39.80 -21.41 -3.51
C GLU A 514 -40.01 -21.46 -5.02
N LYS A 515 -39.03 -20.98 -5.81
CA LYS A 515 -39.03 -21.11 -7.27
C LYS A 515 -39.01 -22.56 -7.70
N ARG A 516 -38.26 -23.42 -7.03
CA ARG A 516 -38.23 -24.85 -7.35
C ARG A 516 -39.55 -25.52 -7.02
N GLU A 517 -40.18 -25.18 -5.90
CA GLU A 517 -41.51 -25.66 -5.56
C GLU A 517 -42.58 -25.11 -6.51
N SER A 518 -42.47 -23.86 -6.98
CA SER A 518 -43.34 -23.30 -8.00
C SER A 518 -43.11 -23.96 -9.36
N PHE A 519 -41.86 -24.27 -9.73
CA PHE A 519 -41.52 -25.06 -10.93
C PHE A 519 -41.95 -26.53 -10.82
N GLU A 520 -41.98 -27.12 -9.64
CA GLU A 520 -42.50 -28.48 -9.41
C GLU A 520 -44.04 -28.49 -9.39
N LYS A 521 -44.69 -27.41 -8.95
CA LYS A 521 -46.13 -27.17 -9.11
C LYS A 521 -46.50 -26.88 -10.58
N GLU A 522 -45.70 -26.10 -11.30
CA GLU A 522 -45.85 -25.84 -12.73
C GLU A 522 -45.51 -27.07 -13.58
N LYS A 523 -44.52 -27.90 -13.23
CA LYS A 523 -44.29 -29.20 -13.90
C LYS A 523 -45.40 -30.21 -13.66
N LYS A 524 -46.17 -30.08 -12.56
CA LYS A 524 -47.41 -30.84 -12.38
C LYS A 524 -48.58 -30.30 -13.22
N ILE A 525 -48.54 -29.02 -13.62
CA ILE A 525 -49.54 -28.39 -14.49
C ILE A 525 -49.15 -28.58 -15.98
N ILE A 526 -47.86 -28.59 -16.30
CA ILE A 526 -47.27 -28.77 -17.63
C ILE A 526 -46.87 -30.25 -17.83
N SER A 527 -47.76 -31.15 -17.41
CA SER A 527 -47.85 -32.53 -17.91
C SER A 527 -48.91 -32.63 -19.02
N GLU A 528 -49.60 -31.54 -19.32
CA GLU A 528 -50.44 -31.35 -20.49
C GLU A 528 -49.96 -30.09 -21.20
N GLU A 529 -49.79 -30.18 -22.53
CA GLU A 529 -49.50 -29.08 -23.45
C GLU A 529 -48.01 -28.68 -23.62
N ASP A 530 -47.36 -29.48 -24.45
CA ASP A 530 -46.62 -29.09 -25.66
C ASP A 530 -45.96 -27.70 -25.79
N SER A 531 -44.63 -27.75 -25.95
CA SER A 531 -43.94 -27.32 -27.18
C SER A 531 -44.30 -25.96 -27.78
N LYS A 532 -43.65 -24.87 -27.34
CA LYS A 532 -43.04 -23.77 -28.16
C LYS A 532 -42.77 -22.52 -27.32
N THR A 533 -41.51 -22.17 -27.09
CA THR A 533 -40.94 -20.81 -27.30
C THR A 533 -39.47 -20.78 -26.89
N ILE A 534 -38.61 -21.24 -27.80
CA ILE A 534 -37.18 -20.91 -27.78
C ILE A 534 -37.04 -19.69 -28.69
N LYS A 535 -37.12 -18.49 -28.12
CA LYS A 535 -36.67 -17.22 -28.75
C LYS A 535 -36.67 -15.98 -27.83
N ILE A 536 -36.98 -16.12 -26.54
CA ILE A 536 -36.95 -14.98 -25.57
C ILE A 536 -35.67 -14.98 -24.70
N LYS A 537 -34.83 -16.02 -24.79
CA LYS A 537 -33.70 -16.24 -23.86
C LYS A 537 -32.35 -15.58 -24.22
N GLU A 538 -32.27 -14.81 -25.31
CA GLU A 538 -31.03 -14.12 -25.69
C GLU A 538 -31.01 -12.65 -25.24
N GLU A 539 -32.16 -11.96 -25.23
CA GLU A 539 -32.24 -10.57 -24.73
C GLU A 539 -32.12 -10.49 -23.20
N GLU A 540 -32.68 -11.46 -22.47
CA GLU A 540 -32.55 -11.54 -21.00
C GLU A 540 -31.11 -11.86 -20.53
N ARG A 541 -30.26 -12.41 -21.42
CA ARG A 541 -28.86 -12.76 -21.11
C ARG A 541 -27.91 -11.59 -21.26
N GLU A 542 -28.16 -10.71 -22.22
CA GLU A 542 -27.39 -9.47 -22.43
C GLU A 542 -27.72 -8.44 -21.33
N GLU A 543 -28.99 -8.33 -20.93
CA GLU A 543 -29.41 -7.44 -19.84
C GLU A 543 -28.86 -7.88 -18.46
N PHE A 544 -28.63 -9.19 -18.28
CA PHE A 544 -28.01 -9.73 -17.05
C PHE A 544 -26.51 -9.44 -16.98
N LYS A 545 -25.79 -9.48 -18.11
CA LYS A 545 -24.36 -9.17 -18.17
C LYS A 545 -24.07 -7.70 -17.92
N LEU A 546 -24.85 -6.80 -18.54
CA LEU A 546 -24.74 -5.36 -18.30
C LEU A 546 -25.00 -5.00 -16.82
N LYS A 547 -25.97 -5.66 -16.17
CA LYS A 547 -26.25 -5.47 -14.73
C LYS A 547 -25.19 -6.10 -13.82
N GLU A 548 -24.40 -7.07 -14.29
CA GLU A 548 -23.27 -7.62 -13.53
C GLU A 548 -22.04 -6.70 -13.62
N GLU A 549 -21.73 -6.18 -14.81
CA GLU A 549 -20.64 -5.23 -15.04
C GLU A 549 -20.88 -3.91 -14.27
N GLU A 550 -22.11 -3.39 -14.29
CA GLU A 550 -22.48 -2.16 -13.57
C GLU A 550 -22.38 -2.33 -12.03
N LYS A 551 -22.64 -3.54 -11.51
CA LYS A 551 -22.46 -3.88 -10.08
C LYS A 551 -21.01 -4.10 -9.67
N GLU A 552 -20.14 -4.44 -10.62
CA GLU A 552 -18.71 -4.62 -10.38
C GLU A 552 -18.02 -3.26 -10.26
N ILE A 553 -18.37 -2.33 -11.16
CA ILE A 553 -17.92 -0.93 -11.11
C ILE A 553 -18.35 -0.25 -9.80
N LEU A 554 -19.62 -0.42 -9.38
CA LEU A 554 -20.13 0.15 -8.13
C LEU A 554 -19.49 -0.44 -6.87
N LYS A 555 -18.94 -1.66 -6.94
CA LYS A 555 -18.18 -2.28 -5.83
C LYS A 555 -16.74 -1.77 -5.78
N GLU A 556 -16.18 -1.39 -6.91
CA GLU A 556 -14.83 -0.82 -7.01
C GLU A 556 -14.81 0.62 -6.52
N GLU A 557 -15.76 1.45 -6.95
CA GLU A 557 -15.90 2.85 -6.46
C GLU A 557 -16.12 2.90 -4.94
N ARG A 558 -16.92 1.98 -4.40
CA ARG A 558 -17.19 1.91 -2.96
C ARG A 558 -15.99 1.41 -2.15
N LYS A 559 -15.09 0.62 -2.75
CA LYS A 559 -13.82 0.22 -2.11
C LYS A 559 -12.83 1.39 -2.08
N GLU A 560 -12.77 2.18 -3.15
CA GLU A 560 -11.93 3.39 -3.18
C GLU A 560 -12.42 4.46 -2.19
N GLU A 561 -13.74 4.59 -1.98
CA GLU A 561 -14.29 5.47 -0.94
C GLU A 561 -13.99 4.94 0.49
N GLU A 562 -14.16 3.65 0.74
CA GLU A 562 -13.84 3.03 2.04
C GLU A 562 -12.32 3.09 2.35
N GLU A 563 -11.44 3.01 1.35
CA GLU A 563 -9.99 3.19 1.54
C GLU A 563 -9.60 4.64 1.80
N LYS A 564 -10.25 5.63 1.16
CA LYS A 564 -10.02 7.05 1.44
C LYS A 564 -10.49 7.44 2.84
N GLU A 565 -11.67 6.99 3.26
CA GLU A 565 -12.20 7.23 4.62
C GLU A 565 -11.27 6.62 5.70
N TYR A 566 -10.69 5.45 5.42
CA TYR A 566 -9.71 4.82 6.31
C TYR A 566 -8.39 5.59 6.38
N VAL A 567 -7.88 6.11 5.26
CA VAL A 567 -6.64 6.91 5.25
C VAL A 567 -6.84 8.25 5.98
N ASP A 568 -8.00 8.88 5.83
CA ASP A 568 -8.33 10.13 6.53
C ASP A 568 -8.50 9.93 8.05
N GLU A 569 -9.12 8.82 8.49
CA GLU A 569 -9.23 8.48 9.92
C GLU A 569 -7.84 8.20 10.56
N TRP A 570 -6.91 7.60 9.80
CA TRP A 570 -5.53 7.40 10.25
C TRP A 570 -4.74 8.71 10.37
N LEU A 571 -4.91 9.63 9.42
CA LEU A 571 -4.23 10.94 9.45
C LEU A 571 -4.74 11.82 10.59
N GLU A 572 -6.03 11.76 10.92
CA GLU A 572 -6.59 12.49 12.07
C GLU A 572 -6.10 11.95 13.41
N ASP A 573 -5.89 10.64 13.53
CA ASP A 573 -5.43 10.02 14.77
C ASP A 573 -3.92 10.22 15.01
N ASP A 574 -3.09 10.20 13.97
CA ASP A 574 -1.66 10.56 14.07
C ASP A 574 -1.47 12.03 14.50
N GLN A 575 -2.30 12.94 13.99
CA GLN A 575 -2.29 14.35 14.43
C GLN A 575 -2.72 14.51 15.89
N LYS A 576 -3.71 13.71 16.35
CA LYS A 576 -4.15 13.71 17.76
C LYS A 576 -3.14 13.05 18.70
N GLU A 577 -2.31 12.11 18.23
CA GLU A 577 -1.21 11.53 19.00
C GLU A 577 -0.03 12.50 19.11
N GLU A 578 0.34 13.22 18.04
CA GLU A 578 1.35 14.29 18.10
C GLU A 578 0.92 15.43 19.04
N GLU A 579 -0.35 15.86 19.00
CA GLU A 579 -0.86 16.89 19.92
C GLU A 579 -0.83 16.45 21.39
N LYS A 580 -1.12 15.18 21.68
CA LYS A 580 -1.06 14.61 23.04
C LYS A 580 0.37 14.44 23.52
N GLU A 581 1.31 14.10 22.64
CA GLU A 581 2.72 13.97 22.98
C GLU A 581 3.33 15.36 23.30
N ILE A 582 2.91 16.39 22.57
CA ILE A 582 3.25 17.81 22.87
C ILE A 582 2.60 18.29 24.18
N GLU A 583 1.38 17.83 24.50
CA GLU A 583 0.68 18.15 25.74
C GLU A 583 1.29 17.42 26.96
N PHE A 584 1.73 16.16 26.80
CA PHE A 584 2.41 15.39 27.84
C PHE A 584 3.78 15.98 28.19
N VAL A 585 4.56 16.41 27.18
CA VAL A 585 5.84 17.11 27.39
C VAL A 585 5.65 18.48 28.06
N LYS A 586 4.51 19.15 27.85
CA LYS A 586 4.16 20.39 28.59
C LYS A 586 3.77 20.11 30.04
N ILE A 587 3.10 19.01 30.33
CA ILE A 587 2.65 18.63 31.69
C ILE A 587 3.82 18.14 32.55
N GLU A 588 4.82 17.47 31.98
CA GLU A 588 5.98 16.95 32.72
C GLU A 588 6.99 18.04 33.13
N VAL A 589 6.87 19.25 32.56
CA VAL A 589 7.65 20.45 32.95
C VAL A 589 6.98 21.25 34.08
N GLU A 590 5.72 20.97 34.43
CA GLU A 590 4.98 21.72 35.46
C GLU A 590 4.39 20.85 36.58
N ARG A 591 5.20 20.54 37.61
CA ARG A 591 4.76 20.38 39.03
C ARG A 591 5.95 20.49 40.01
N PRO A 592 5.75 20.90 41.28
CA PRO A 592 5.95 22.29 41.69
C PRO A 592 7.09 22.49 42.72
N LYS A 593 7.80 23.63 42.64
CA LYS A 593 8.44 24.27 43.81
C LYS A 593 7.82 25.64 44.05
N GLN A 594 7.58 25.90 45.32
CA GLN A 594 6.77 26.97 45.90
C GLN A 594 7.30 28.38 45.55
N LEU A 595 6.37 29.28 45.17
CA LEU A 595 6.27 30.71 45.53
C LEU A 595 5.36 31.42 44.51
N LYS A 596 4.15 31.78 44.94
CA LYS A 596 3.15 32.48 44.13
C LYS A 596 3.67 33.86 43.68
N ARG A 597 4.01 33.98 42.40
CA ARG A 597 3.85 35.23 41.63
C ARG A 597 3.03 34.90 40.38
N LYS A 598 1.89 35.58 40.23
CA LYS A 598 1.00 35.46 39.07
C LYS A 598 1.84 35.64 37.79
N ARG A 599 2.00 34.58 36.99
CA ARG A 599 2.57 34.69 35.64
C ARG A 599 1.43 35.04 34.68
N LEU A 600 1.57 36.18 34.00
CA LEU A 600 0.74 36.57 32.87
C LEU A 600 0.92 35.52 31.74
N SER A 601 -0.12 35.29 30.93
CA SER A 601 -0.08 34.31 29.85
C SER A 601 1.08 34.61 28.88
N LYS A 602 1.66 33.58 28.27
CA LYS A 602 2.75 33.74 27.28
C LYS A 602 2.39 34.74 26.19
N ASP A 603 1.13 34.77 25.79
CA ASP A 603 0.63 35.74 24.80
C ASP A 603 0.72 37.18 25.32
N LYS A 604 0.38 37.43 26.59
CA LYS A 604 0.56 38.74 27.22
C LYS A 604 2.03 39.10 27.41
N ILE A 605 2.92 38.14 27.65
CA ILE A 605 4.37 38.39 27.74
C ILE A 605 4.93 38.74 26.36
N ILE A 606 4.44 38.11 25.30
CA ILE A 606 4.82 38.43 23.91
C ILE A 606 4.25 39.81 23.52
N GLU A 607 3.01 40.12 23.90
CA GLU A 607 2.39 41.42 23.67
C GLU A 607 3.09 42.55 24.46
N GLU A 608 3.48 42.30 25.71
CA GLU A 608 4.26 43.22 26.52
C GLU A 608 5.71 43.35 26.02
N ALA A 609 6.34 42.27 25.55
CA ALA A 609 7.69 42.32 24.99
C ALA A 609 7.73 43.03 23.63
N THR A 610 6.70 42.85 22.79
CA THR A 610 6.57 43.55 21.51
C THR A 610 6.28 45.02 21.71
N THR A 611 5.42 45.39 22.68
CA THR A 611 5.20 46.80 23.04
C THR A 611 6.42 47.44 23.69
N ILE A 612 7.18 46.74 24.54
CA ILE A 612 8.45 47.24 25.10
C ILE A 612 9.50 47.41 24.00
N SER A 613 9.59 46.49 23.04
CA SER A 613 10.50 46.60 21.90
C SER A 613 10.13 47.79 20.99
N ALA A 614 8.84 48.00 20.73
CA ALA A 614 8.32 49.15 19.99
C ALA A 614 8.61 50.48 20.71
N LEU A 615 8.40 50.54 22.03
CA LEU A 615 8.71 51.73 22.82
C LEU A 615 10.22 52.00 22.93
N SER A 616 11.05 50.95 22.97
CA SER A 616 12.51 51.07 22.97
C SER A 616 13.04 51.58 21.63
N THR A 617 12.44 51.15 20.51
CA THR A 617 12.77 51.67 19.18
C THR A 617 12.30 53.11 19.00
N GLU A 618 11.12 53.48 19.50
CA GLU A 618 10.68 54.89 19.52
C GLU A 618 11.56 55.77 20.41
N LEU A 619 11.97 55.30 21.59
CA LEU A 619 12.91 56.01 22.46
C LEU A 619 14.29 56.14 21.82
N GLY A 620 14.77 55.11 21.14
CA GLY A 620 16.01 55.14 20.37
C GLY A 620 15.97 56.17 19.23
N LEU A 621 14.84 56.28 18.52
CA LEU A 621 14.60 57.29 17.50
C LEU A 621 14.51 58.71 18.11
N LEU A 622 13.85 58.87 19.26
CA LEU A 622 13.76 60.14 19.97
C LEU A 622 15.11 60.63 20.51
N ILE A 623 15.95 59.71 20.99
CA ILE A 623 17.32 59.99 21.44
C ILE A 623 18.23 60.28 20.24
N GLY A 624 18.08 59.54 19.13
CA GLY A 624 18.78 59.80 17.88
C GLY A 624 18.46 61.17 17.27
N VAL A 625 17.18 61.59 17.31
CA VAL A 625 16.75 62.92 16.85
C VAL A 625 17.23 64.04 17.79
N LYS A 626 17.43 63.78 19.08
CA LYS A 626 18.02 64.73 20.04
C LYS A 626 19.55 64.85 19.94
N LEU A 627 20.24 63.85 19.43
CA LEU A 627 21.70 63.87 19.19
C LEU A 627 22.08 64.47 17.83
N LEU A 628 21.10 64.65 16.93
CA LEU A 628 21.26 65.28 15.61
C LEU A 628 20.80 66.75 15.57
N LYS A 629 20.42 67.33 16.72
CA LYS A 629 20.26 68.78 16.96
C LYS A 629 21.33 69.23 17.93
#